data_AF-A0AAV3SQK4-F1
#
_entry.id   AF-A0AAV3SQK4-F1
#
_cell.length_a   1.000
_cell.length_b   1.000
_cell.length_c   1.000
_cell.angle_alpha   90.00
_cell.angle_beta   90.00
_cell.angle_gamma   90.00
#
_symmetry.space_group_name_H-M   'P 1'
#
loop_
_entity.id
_entity.type
_entity.pdbx_description
1 polymer ?
#
loop_
_entity_poly.entity_id
_entity_poly.type
_entity_poly.pdbx_seq_one_letter_code
_entity_poly.pdbx_strand_id
1 'polypeptide(L)'
;MPDAETETFEGYLILDWRSGEQRQRKTEPADLAPHQLAIPYSIDVDVPEVTVPTIEAAIEVPEAEVEQSIVEETRELADDFEQGDA
;
A
#
# COMPACT_ATOMS: atom_id res chain seq x y z
N MET A 1 23.49 -20.84 2.93
CA MET A 1 22.71 -19.97 3.83
C MET A 1 22.15 -18.92 2.91
N PRO A 2 20.82 -18.74 2.79
CA PRO A 2 20.28 -17.76 1.84
C PRO A 2 20.86 -16.40 2.19
N ASP A 3 21.35 -15.70 1.17
CA ASP A 3 21.93 -14.37 1.28
C ASP A 3 20.77 -13.40 1.56
N ALA A 4 20.47 -13.16 2.84
CA ALA A 4 19.45 -12.19 3.20
C ALA A 4 19.88 -10.80 2.71
N GLU A 5 19.10 -10.20 1.82
CA GLU A 5 19.30 -8.82 1.42
C GLU A 5 18.91 -7.92 2.59
N THR A 6 19.89 -7.25 3.19
CA THR A 6 19.64 -6.27 4.25
C THR A 6 19.18 -4.95 3.62
N GLU A 7 17.96 -4.53 3.91
CA GLU A 7 17.43 -3.22 3.50
C GLU A 7 17.43 -2.26 4.69
N THR A 8 18.08 -1.10 4.52
CA THR A 8 18.15 -0.06 5.56
C THR A 8 17.04 0.98 5.36
N PHE A 9 16.25 1.20 6.41
CA PHE A 9 15.21 2.22 6.47
C PHE A 9 15.65 3.38 7.36
N GLU A 10 15.87 4.53 6.75
CA GLU A 10 16.22 5.76 7.45
C GLU A 10 15.04 6.75 7.47
N GLY A 11 14.89 7.46 8.58
CA GLY A 11 13.86 8.47 8.71
C GLY A 11 13.89 9.20 10.03
N TYR A 12 12.84 9.98 10.26
CA TYR A 12 12.63 10.81 11.44
C TYR A 12 11.27 10.50 12.01
N LEU A 13 11.24 10.09 13.28
CA LEU A 13 10.04 9.97 14.08
C LEU A 13 9.77 11.29 14.77
N ILE A 14 8.63 11.91 14.47
CA ILE A 14 8.17 13.15 15.08
C ILE A 14 7.17 12.80 16.17
N LEU A 15 7.50 13.16 17.41
CA LEU A 15 6.65 12.98 18.58
C LEU A 15 6.10 14.32 19.03
N ASP A 16 4.79 14.42 19.18
CA ASP A 16 4.10 15.56 19.78
C ASP A 16 3.71 15.19 21.22
N TRP A 17 4.44 15.69 22.22
CA TRP A 17 4.16 15.35 23.62
C TRP A 17 2.94 16.08 24.19
N ARG A 18 2.41 17.08 23.47
CA ARG A 18 1.22 17.81 23.87
C ARG A 18 -0.05 17.10 23.44
N SER A 19 -0.10 16.60 22.19
CA SER A 19 -1.25 15.84 21.68
C SER A 19 -1.11 14.33 21.86
N GLY A 20 0.11 13.83 22.09
CA GLY A 20 0.42 12.40 22.12
C GLY A 20 0.53 11.78 20.73
N GLU A 21 0.51 12.58 19.66
CA GLU A 21 0.60 12.09 18.28
C GLU A 21 2.03 11.70 17.89
N GLN A 22 2.11 10.75 16.96
CA GLN A 22 3.36 10.29 16.37
C GLN A 22 3.24 10.30 14.85
N ARG A 23 4.26 10.82 14.16
CA ARG A 23 4.29 10.91 12.69
C ARG A 23 5.69 10.58 12.19
N GLN A 24 5.80 9.97 11.02
CA GLN A 24 7.09 9.67 10.40
C GLN A 24 7.35 10.55 9.18
N ARG A 25 8.61 10.95 8.97
CA ARG A 25 9.09 11.62 7.75
C ARG A 25 10.41 11.03 7.30
N LYS A 26 10.60 10.90 5.97
CA LYS A 26 11.88 10.50 5.38
C LYS A 26 12.94 11.59 5.47
N THR A 27 12.52 12.86 5.42
CA THR A 27 13.42 14.02 5.47
C THR A 27 13.40 14.68 6.83
N GLU A 28 14.52 15.30 7.19
CA GLU A 28 14.66 16.04 8.44
C GLU A 28 13.66 17.21 8.48
N PRO A 29 12.83 17.32 9.51
CA PRO A 29 11.89 18.43 9.65
C PRO A 29 12.61 19.70 10.11
N ALA A 30 12.61 20.74 9.27
CA ALA A 30 13.15 22.05 9.62
C ALA A 30 12.22 22.89 10.52
N ASP A 31 10.92 22.65 10.44
CA ASP A 31 9.86 23.44 11.10
C ASP A 31 9.13 22.61 12.16
N LEU A 32 9.77 22.37 13.30
CA LEU A 32 9.14 21.72 14.44
C LEU A 32 8.51 22.76 15.37
N ALA A 33 7.29 22.48 15.82
CA ALA A 33 6.70 23.27 16.90
C ALA A 33 7.45 23.00 18.22
N PRO A 34 7.41 23.90 19.22
CA PRO A 34 8.15 23.74 20.48
C PRO A 34 7.77 22.49 21.30
N HIS A 35 6.61 21.92 21.02
CA HIS A 35 6.08 20.71 21.67
C HIS A 35 6.32 19.44 20.84
N GLN A 36 7.10 19.55 19.76
CA GLN A 36 7.44 18.46 18.88
C GLN A 36 8.92 18.14 18.98
N LEU A 37 9.24 16.85 18.89
CA LEU A 37 10.59 16.33 18.90
C LEU A 37 10.77 15.43 17.68
N ALA A 38 11.81 15.65 16.88
CA ALA A 38 12.21 14.72 15.84
C ALA A 38 13.36 13.83 16.33
N ILE A 39 13.19 12.53 16.18
CA ILE A 39 14.17 11.51 16.54
C ILE A 39 14.59 10.82 15.24
N PRO A 40 15.86 10.97 14.79
CA PRO A 40 16.36 10.22 13.66
C PRO A 40 16.42 8.73 14.01
N TYR A 41 16.01 7.88 13.09
CA TYR A 41 16.13 6.44 13.20
C TYR A 41 16.74 5.85 11.93
N SER A 42 17.45 4.73 12.11
CA SER A 42 17.92 3.85 11.05
C SER A 42 17.63 2.43 11.51
N ILE A 43 16.90 1.68 10.69
CA ILE A 43 16.46 0.31 10.98
C ILE A 43 16.92 -0.57 9.83
N ASP A 44 17.77 -1.55 10.12
CA ASP A 44 18.15 -2.59 9.18
C ASP A 44 17.13 -3.74 9.27
N VAL A 45 16.54 -4.11 8.13
CA VAL A 45 15.61 -5.22 8.01
C VAL A 45 16.22 -6.27 7.09
N ASP A 46 16.40 -7.48 7.61
CA ASP A 46 16.79 -8.63 6.80
C ASP A 46 15.57 -9.10 6.00
N VAL A 47 15.54 -8.81 4.70
CA VAL A 47 14.46 -9.23 3.80
C VAL A 47 14.75 -10.68 3.37
N PRO A 48 13.89 -11.65 3.69
CA PRO A 48 14.07 -13.01 3.20
C PRO A 48 13.79 -13.05 1.70
N GLU A 49 14.74 -13.55 0.91
CA GLU A 49 14.53 -13.84 -0.51
C GLU A 49 13.45 -14.94 -0.65
N VAL A 50 12.22 -14.55 -0.99
CA VAL A 50 11.17 -15.50 -1.33
C VAL A 50 11.30 -15.83 -2.82
N THR A 51 11.96 -16.94 -3.14
CA THR A 51 11.94 -17.49 -4.51
C THR A 51 10.55 -18.10 -4.76
N VAL A 52 9.57 -17.26 -5.12
CA VAL A 52 8.32 -17.76 -5.71
C VAL A 52 8.65 -18.24 -7.13
N PRO A 53 8.49 -19.54 -7.45
CA PRO A 53 8.58 -19.97 -8.83
C PRO A 53 7.46 -19.28 -9.61
N THR A 54 7.82 -18.36 -10.51
CA THR A 54 6.88 -17.80 -11.47
C THR A 54 6.42 -18.95 -12.37
N ILE A 55 5.25 -19.51 -12.09
CA ILE A 55 4.56 -20.34 -13.07
C ILE A 55 3.99 -19.37 -14.10
N GLU A 56 4.68 -19.23 -15.24
CA GLU A 56 4.14 -18.57 -16.44
C GLU A 56 3.00 -19.42 -17.00
N ALA A 57 1.87 -19.49 -16.29
CA ALA A 57 0.64 -20.00 -16.86
C ALA A 57 0.04 -18.88 -17.71
N ALA A 58 0.29 -18.93 -19.02
CA ALA A 58 -0.50 -18.17 -19.98
C ALA A 58 -1.95 -18.67 -19.89
N ILE A 59 -2.78 -17.98 -19.10
CA ILE A 59 -4.22 -18.20 -19.11
C ILE A 59 -4.77 -17.44 -20.32
N GLU A 60 -4.91 -18.14 -21.44
CA GLU A 60 -5.71 -17.65 -22.57
C GLU A 60 -7.18 -17.71 -22.16
N VAL A 61 -7.76 -16.56 -21.79
CA VAL A 61 -9.20 -16.44 -21.52
C VAL A 61 -9.93 -16.44 -22.87
N PRO A 62 -10.79 -17.42 -23.17
CA PRO A 62 -11.53 -17.44 -24.43
C PRO A 62 -12.55 -16.28 -24.49
N GLU A 63 -12.66 -15.63 -25.65
CA GLU A 63 -13.49 -14.43 -25.86
C GLU A 63 -14.96 -14.57 -25.40
N ALA A 64 -15.50 -15.78 -25.43
CA ALA A 64 -16.87 -16.08 -25.00
C ALA A 64 -17.14 -15.78 -23.51
N GLU A 65 -16.14 -15.86 -22.63
CA GLU A 65 -16.29 -15.54 -21.20
C GLU A 65 -16.19 -14.03 -20.93
N VAL A 66 -15.58 -13.27 -21.84
CA VAL A 66 -15.48 -11.80 -21.75
C VAL A 66 -16.82 -11.14 -22.06
N GLU A 67 -17.57 -11.65 -23.05
CA GLU A 67 -18.89 -11.10 -23.39
C GLU A 67 -19.93 -11.28 -22.26
N GLN A 68 -19.87 -12.38 -21.51
CA GLN A 68 -20.79 -12.60 -20.39
C GLN A 68 -20.54 -11.64 -19.22
N SER A 69 -19.27 -11.35 -18.90
CA SER A 69 -18.92 -10.40 -17.83
C SER A 69 -19.38 -8.97 -18.11
N ILE A 70 -19.33 -8.51 -19.37
CA ILE A 70 -19.75 -7.15 -19.74
C ILE A 70 -21.27 -6.97 -19.62
N VAL A 71 -22.05 -8.01 -19.93
CA VAL A 71 -23.52 -7.97 -19.89
C VAL A 71 -24.05 -7.98 -18.45
N GLU A 72 -23.41 -8.70 -17.53
CA GLU A 72 -23.81 -8.71 -16.11
C GLU A 72 -23.51 -7.36 -15.43
N GLU A 73 -22.35 -6.76 -15.70
CA GLU A 73 -21.95 -5.48 -15.09
C GLU A 73 -22.84 -4.31 -15.54
N THR A 74 -23.30 -4.30 -16.80
CA THR A 74 -24.20 -3.25 -17.30
C THR A 74 -25.65 -3.39 -16.80
N ARG A 75 -26.07 -4.59 -16.37
CA ARG A 75 -27.40 -4.80 -15.80
C ARG A 75 -27.50 -4.33 -14.35
N GLU A 76 -26.47 -4.58 -13.53
CA GLU A 76 -26.43 -4.07 -12.15
C GLU A 76 -26.43 -2.53 -12.10
N LEU A 77 -25.74 -1.87 -13.02
CA LEU A 77 -25.76 -0.40 -13.13
C LEU A 77 -27.13 0.16 -13.54
N ALA A 78 -27.95 -0.58 -14.29
CA ALA A 78 -29.28 -0.10 -14.70
C ALA A 78 -30.31 -0.22 -13.57
N ASP A 79 -30.26 -1.31 -12.79
CA ASP A 79 -31.14 -1.54 -11.64
C ASP A 79 -30.89 -0.54 -10.48
N ASP A 80 -29.66 -0.01 -10.35
CA ASP A 80 -29.31 0.99 -9.33
C ASP A 80 -29.83 2.40 -9.68
N PHE A 81 -29.99 2.72 -10.97
CA PHE A 81 -30.53 4.01 -11.42
C PHE A 81 -32.07 4.11 -11.31
N GLU A 82 -32.82 2.99 -11.34
CA GLU A 82 -34.29 3.02 -11.25
C GLU A 82 -34.83 3.05 -9.81
N GLN A 83 -34.00 2.82 -8.78
CA GLN A 83 -34.42 2.87 -7.36
C GLN A 83 -34.06 4.18 -6.65
N GLY A 84 -33.48 5.15 -7.37
CA GLY A 84 -32.93 6.39 -6.82
C GLY A 84 -33.66 7.69 -7.17
N ASP A 85 -34.92 7.66 -7.63
CA ASP A 85 -35.73 8.88 -7.83
C ASP A 85 -37.13 8.69 -7.21
N ALA A 86 -37.23 8.99 -5.91
CA ALA A 86 -38.47 9.11 -5.14
C ALA A 86 -38.46 10.44 -4.36
#